data_AF-A0A0C1ELK9-F1
#
_entry.id   AF-A0A0C1ELK9-F1
#
_cell.length_a   1.000
_cell.length_b   1.000
_cell.length_c   1.000
_cell.angle_alpha   90.00
_cell.angle_beta   90.00
_cell.angle_gamma   90.00
#
_symmetry.space_group_name_H-M   'P 1'
#
loop_
_entity.id
_entity.type
_entity.pdbx_description
1 polymer ?
#
loop_
_entity_poly.entity_id
_entity_poly.type
_entity_poly.pdbx_seq_one_letter_code
_entity_poly.pdbx_strand_id
1 'polypeptide(L)'
;MLYARRGRLPKGVKSPQPKADRKGQSQTVQTLRAQHPLKYLLHIANLPKSSFYYHHQDRPDPDEADKALLVETYRRHKGRYGQRRIAAALGWNRKKAAQLMKQLELKALIRAKKAYRHPAMGEISENLLKRRFKARKPNEKWLTDV
;
A
#
# COMPACT_ATOMS: atom_id res chain seq x y z
N MET A 1 54.09 9.44 -24.32
CA MET A 1 53.52 9.35 -22.95
C MET A 1 52.03 9.08 -23.05
N LEU A 2 51.60 7.85 -22.74
CA LEU A 2 50.19 7.45 -22.77
C LEU A 2 49.51 7.83 -21.45
N TYR A 3 48.61 8.79 -21.49
CA TYR A 3 47.69 9.04 -20.38
C TYR A 3 46.66 7.91 -20.33
N ALA A 4 46.80 7.01 -19.36
CA ALA A 4 45.81 5.99 -19.06
C ALA A 4 44.49 6.68 -18.65
N ARG A 5 43.46 6.59 -19.51
CA ARG A 5 42.08 6.96 -19.17
C ARG A 5 41.66 6.10 -17.98
N ARG A 6 41.53 6.69 -16.79
CA ARG A 6 40.88 6.04 -15.64
C ARG A 6 39.50 5.58 -16.10
N GLY A 7 39.31 4.26 -16.21
CA GLY A 7 38.05 3.66 -16.61
C GLY A 7 36.93 4.15 -15.69
N ARG A 8 35.85 4.66 -16.27
CA ARG A 8 34.61 4.89 -15.52
C ARG A 8 34.09 3.54 -15.05
N LEU A 9 33.93 3.39 -13.73
CA LEU A 9 33.25 2.22 -13.17
C LEU A 9 31.82 2.15 -13.76
N PRO A 10 31.35 0.96 -14.16
CA PRO A 10 30.02 0.81 -14.73
C PRO A 10 28.94 1.20 -13.70
N LYS A 11 27.87 1.85 -14.16
CA LYS A 11 26.71 2.15 -13.30
C LYS A 11 26.14 0.82 -12.79
N GLY A 12 26.22 0.58 -11.49
CA GLY A 12 25.67 -0.64 -10.85
C GLY A 12 26.66 -1.51 -10.07
N VAL A 13 27.94 -1.13 -9.95
CA VAL A 13 28.86 -1.83 -9.03
C VAL A 13 28.36 -1.65 -7.59
N LYS A 14 27.79 -2.71 -7.01
CA LYS A 14 27.45 -2.76 -5.60
C LYS A 14 28.77 -2.75 -4.81
N SER A 15 28.87 -1.88 -3.81
CA SER A 15 30.02 -1.87 -2.90
C SER A 15 30.19 -3.28 -2.30
N PRO A 16 31.43 -3.81 -2.18
CA PRO A 16 31.68 -5.18 -1.71
C PRO A 16 31.18 -5.47 -0.30
N GLN A 17 30.92 -4.43 0.49
CA GLN A 17 30.47 -4.57 1.86
C GLN A 17 28.96 -4.35 1.96
N PRO A 18 28.23 -5.21 2.70
CA PRO A 18 26.83 -4.94 3.02
C PRO A 18 26.74 -3.57 3.70
N LYS A 19 25.86 -2.69 3.20
CA LYS A 19 25.61 -1.42 3.87
C LYS A 19 24.97 -1.73 5.21
N ALA A 20 25.72 -1.52 6.29
CA ALA A 20 25.19 -1.64 7.64
C ALA A 20 23.97 -0.73 7.81
N ASP A 21 22.90 -1.24 8.44
CA ASP A 21 21.73 -0.44 8.78
C ASP A 21 22.09 0.54 9.90
N ARG A 22 22.57 1.72 9.50
CA ARG A 22 22.98 2.80 10.41
C ARG A 22 21.83 3.29 11.27
N LYS A 23 20.58 3.22 10.79
CA LYS A 23 19.40 3.62 11.56
C LYS A 23 19.15 2.62 12.68
N GLY A 24 19.15 1.32 12.37
CA GLY A 24 19.05 0.26 13.36
C GLY A 24 20.15 0.34 14.42
N GLN A 25 21.41 0.50 13.99
CA GLN A 25 22.55 0.70 14.89
C GLN A 25 22.38 1.92 15.79
N SER A 26 21.96 3.06 15.22
CA SER A 26 21.70 4.29 15.98
C SER A 26 20.59 4.11 17.02
N GLN A 27 19.56 3.31 16.71
CA GLN A 27 18.49 2.98 17.65
C GLN A 27 19.02 2.14 18.82
N THR A 28 19.80 1.10 18.54
CA THR A 28 20.44 0.26 19.56
C THR A 28 21.42 1.05 20.44
N VAL A 29 22.19 1.96 19.86
CA VAL A 29 23.08 2.85 20.63
C VAL A 29 22.27 3.77 21.56
N GLN A 30 21.13 4.27 21.10
CA GLN A 30 20.26 5.12 21.91
C GLN A 30 19.61 4.36 23.08
N THR A 31 19.21 3.10 22.89
CA THR A 31 18.65 2.29 23.98
C THR A 31 19.70 1.99 25.06
N LEU A 32 20.93 1.68 24.65
CA LEU A 32 22.05 1.39 25.57
C LEU A 32 22.65 2.63 26.25
N ARG A 33 22.33 3.83 25.76
CA ARG A 33 22.83 5.11 26.29
C ARG A 33 22.52 5.32 27.78
N ALA A 34 21.46 4.71 28.30
CA ALA A 34 21.09 4.80 29.70
C ALA A 34 22.09 4.09 30.64
N GLN A 35 22.77 3.05 30.14
CA GLN A 35 23.64 2.18 30.94
C GLN A 35 25.13 2.41 30.65
N HIS A 36 25.46 2.94 29.47
CA HIS A 36 26.85 3.08 29.03
C HIS A 36 27.13 4.46 28.42
N PRO A 37 28.36 5.00 28.57
CA PRO A 37 28.72 6.27 27.95
C PRO A 37 28.69 6.18 26.41
N LEU A 38 28.02 7.16 25.79
CA LEU A 38 27.82 7.23 24.33
C LEU A 38 29.12 7.11 23.52
N LYS A 39 30.23 7.65 24.04
CA LYS A 39 31.55 7.59 23.38
C LYS A 39 31.98 6.15 23.06
N TYR A 40 31.82 5.23 24.01
CA TYR A 40 32.21 3.83 23.84
C TYR A 40 31.22 3.10 22.94
N LEU A 41 29.92 3.36 23.09
CA LEU A 41 28.89 2.76 22.24
C LEU A 41 29.08 3.09 20.76
N LEU A 42 29.36 4.35 20.43
CA LEU A 42 29.64 4.76 19.05
C LEU A 42 30.91 4.12 18.49
N HIS A 43 31.93 3.96 19.34
CA HIS A 43 33.19 3.31 18.96
C HIS A 43 32.99 1.82 18.65
N ILE A 44 32.33 1.09 19.54
CA ILE A 44 32.04 -0.36 19.38
C ILE A 44 31.13 -0.60 18.16
N ALA A 45 30.11 0.24 17.98
CA ALA A 45 29.19 0.14 16.85
C ALA A 45 29.80 0.63 15.51
N ASN A 46 31.02 1.16 15.54
CA ASN A 46 31.67 1.82 14.41
C ASN A 46 30.77 2.85 13.70
N LEU A 47 30.03 3.63 14.51
CA LEU A 47 29.04 4.60 14.04
C LEU A 47 29.58 6.03 14.18
N PRO A 48 29.66 6.82 13.10
CA PRO A 48 30.06 8.22 13.19
C PRO A 48 29.08 9.03 14.06
N LYS A 49 29.62 9.90 14.91
CA LYS A 49 28.83 10.80 15.76
C LYS A 49 27.79 11.61 14.98
N SER A 50 28.15 12.09 13.79
CA SER A 50 27.22 12.80 12.89
C SER A 50 26.04 11.94 12.44
N SER A 51 26.27 10.65 12.14
CA SER A 51 25.20 9.72 11.76
C SER A 51 24.23 9.50 12.91
N PHE A 52 24.74 9.34 14.13
CA PHE A 52 23.91 9.19 15.33
C PHE A 52 22.99 10.40 15.54
N TYR A 53 23.54 11.62 15.56
CA TYR A 53 22.73 12.82 15.74
C TYR A 53 21.80 13.09 14.56
N TYR A 54 22.18 12.73 13.33
CA TYR A 54 21.29 12.84 12.18
C TYR A 54 20.02 11.99 12.34
N HIS A 55 20.16 10.79 12.90
CA HIS A 55 19.03 9.87 13.11
C HIS A 55 18.21 10.19 14.37
N HIS A 56 18.80 10.88 15.35
CA HIS A 56 18.14 11.31 16.61
C HIS A 56 17.79 12.80 16.63
N GLN A 57 17.79 13.45 15.47
CA GLN A 57 17.33 14.83 15.38
C GLN A 57 15.80 14.82 15.40
N ASP A 58 15.21 15.52 16.37
CA ASP A 58 13.77 15.77 16.41
C ASP A 58 13.39 16.66 15.22
N ARG A 59 12.93 16.01 14.15
CA ARG A 59 12.38 16.70 12.98
C ARG A 59 10.87 16.53 13.01
N PRO A 60 10.10 17.62 13.04
CA PRO A 60 8.66 17.53 12.92
C PRO A 60 8.32 16.87 11.58
N ASP A 61 7.30 16.03 11.58
CA ASP A 61 6.81 15.40 10.36
C ASP A 61 6.18 16.47 9.46
N PRO A 62 6.73 16.72 8.24
CA PRO A 62 6.16 17.72 7.33
C PRO A 62 4.72 17.40 6.92
N ASP A 63 4.35 16.12 6.95
CA ASP A 63 3.04 15.62 6.49
C ASP A 63 2.04 15.47 7.66
N GLU A 64 2.35 15.91 8.88
CA GLU A 64 1.49 15.72 10.06
C GLU A 64 0.07 16.30 9.85
N ALA A 65 -0.02 17.55 9.38
CA ALA A 65 -1.29 18.22 9.11
C ALA A 65 -2.09 17.51 8.00
N ASP A 66 -1.38 17.04 6.97
CA ASP A 66 -1.98 16.29 5.87
C ASP A 66 -2.51 14.94 6.33
N LYS A 67 -1.78 14.23 7.19
CA LYS A 67 -2.23 12.97 7.79
C LYS A 67 -3.51 13.18 8.60
N ALA A 68 -3.59 14.25 9.39
CA ALA A 68 -4.79 14.58 10.15
C ALA A 68 -6.00 14.83 9.23
N LEU A 69 -5.83 15.66 8.19
CA LEU A 69 -6.88 15.97 7.20
C LEU A 69 -7.34 14.73 6.42
N LEU A 70 -6.39 13.86 6.06
CA LEU A 70 -6.66 12.59 5.40
C LEU A 70 -7.51 11.68 6.30
N VAL A 71 -7.14 11.52 7.57
CA VAL A 71 -7.87 10.68 8.54
C VAL A 71 -9.27 11.22 8.76
N GLU A 72 -9.43 12.54 8.88
CA GLU A 72 -10.73 13.18 9.02
C GLU A 72 -11.63 12.88 7.82
N THR A 73 -11.11 13.08 6.61
CA THR A 73 -11.84 12.82 5.35
C THR A 73 -12.20 11.34 5.22
N TYR A 74 -11.27 10.45 5.55
CA TYR A 74 -11.48 9.01 5.54
C TYR A 74 -12.60 8.60 6.52
N ARG A 75 -12.60 9.13 7.74
CA ARG A 75 -13.63 8.88 8.78
C ARG A 75 -14.99 9.45 8.37
N ARG A 76 -15.04 10.67 7.83
CA ARG A 76 -16.26 11.29 7.29
C ARG A 76 -16.94 10.39 6.26
N HIS A 77 -16.15 9.73 5.41
CA HIS A 77 -16.66 8.78 4.41
C HIS A 77 -16.76 7.32 4.90
N LYS A 78 -16.64 7.07 6.21
CA LYS A 78 -16.75 5.73 6.82
C LYS A 78 -15.78 4.72 6.20
N GLY A 79 -14.58 5.17 5.84
CA GLY A 79 -13.53 4.35 5.24
C GLY A 79 -13.76 3.86 3.81
N ARG A 80 -14.84 4.27 3.15
CA ARG A 80 -15.14 3.89 1.75
C ARG A 80 -14.21 4.54 0.72
N TYR A 81 -13.49 5.59 1.12
CA TYR A 81 -12.64 6.36 0.23
C TYR A 81 -11.23 5.78 0.24
N GLY A 82 -10.81 5.24 -0.92
CA GLY A 82 -9.42 4.90 -1.18
C GLY A 82 -8.61 6.06 -1.73
N GLN A 83 -7.33 5.81 -2.02
CA GLN A 83 -6.37 6.83 -2.48
C GLN A 83 -6.85 7.69 -3.65
N ARG A 84 -7.65 7.13 -4.57
CA ARG A 84 -8.21 7.90 -5.71
C ARG A 84 -9.27 8.91 -5.27
N ARG A 85 -10.18 8.49 -4.38
CA ARG A 85 -11.27 9.35 -3.90
C ARG A 85 -10.78 10.38 -2.89
N ILE A 86 -9.83 10.00 -2.03
CA ILE A 86 -9.16 10.96 -1.14
C ILE A 86 -8.40 12.01 -1.93
N ALA A 87 -7.61 11.61 -2.94
CA ALA A 87 -6.90 12.56 -3.79
C ALA A 87 -7.85 13.55 -4.47
N ALA A 88 -8.97 13.07 -5.00
CA ALA A 88 -9.98 13.93 -5.60
C ALA A 88 -10.65 14.88 -4.59
N ALA A 89 -10.97 14.40 -3.38
CA ALA A 89 -11.62 15.20 -2.36
C ALA A 89 -10.71 16.30 -1.78
N LEU A 90 -9.41 16.04 -1.69
CA LEU A 90 -8.42 16.96 -1.12
C LEU A 90 -7.67 17.78 -2.17
N GLY A 91 -7.96 17.59 -3.47
CA GLY A 91 -7.21 18.25 -4.55
C GLY A 91 -5.72 17.84 -4.59
N TRP A 92 -5.39 16.65 -4.10
CA TRP A 92 -4.01 16.17 -3.98
C TRP A 92 -3.59 15.32 -5.17
N ASN A 93 -2.28 15.24 -5.37
CA ASN A 93 -1.72 14.21 -6.25
C ASN A 93 -2.03 12.81 -5.69
N ARG A 94 -2.52 11.92 -6.56
CA ARG A 94 -2.79 10.51 -6.23
C ARG A 94 -1.62 9.81 -5.55
N LYS A 95 -0.37 10.12 -5.93
CA LYS A 95 0.84 9.53 -5.32
C LYS A 95 1.02 9.94 -3.86
N LYS A 96 0.74 11.21 -3.53
CA LYS A 96 0.79 11.73 -2.16
C LYS A 96 -0.25 11.03 -1.28
N ALA A 97 -1.51 11.00 -1.74
CA ALA A 97 -2.57 10.28 -1.02
C ALA A 97 -2.24 8.79 -0.82
N ALA A 98 -1.69 8.11 -1.85
CA ALA A 98 -1.26 6.72 -1.76
C ALA A 98 -0.16 6.50 -0.70
N GLN A 99 0.87 7.36 -0.70
CA GLN A 99 1.98 7.28 0.24
C GLN A 99 1.49 7.48 1.69
N LEU A 100 0.68 8.51 1.94
CA LEU A 100 0.16 8.81 3.27
C LEU A 100 -0.80 7.72 3.78
N MET A 101 -1.70 7.23 2.92
CA MET A 101 -2.57 6.09 3.28
C MET A 101 -1.75 4.85 3.63
N LYS A 102 -0.64 4.59 2.92
CA LYS A 102 0.25 3.46 3.23
C LYS A 102 0.96 3.65 4.57
N GLN A 103 1.47 4.85 4.85
CA GLN A 103 2.11 5.16 6.14
C GLN A 103 1.15 5.02 7.33
N LEU A 104 -0.13 5.33 7.12
CA LEU A 104 -1.19 5.22 8.12
C LEU A 104 -1.90 3.85 8.10
N GLU A 105 -1.47 2.92 7.25
CA GLU A 105 -2.07 1.60 7.05
C GLU A 105 -3.57 1.61 6.68
N LEU A 106 -4.05 2.71 6.11
CA LEU A 106 -5.45 2.88 5.71
C LEU A 106 -5.72 2.25 4.35
N LYS A 107 -6.82 1.50 4.25
CA LYS A 107 -7.31 0.88 3.01
C LYS A 107 -8.77 1.20 2.79
N ALA A 108 -9.20 1.29 1.53
CA ALA A 108 -10.60 1.47 1.22
C ALA A 108 -11.40 0.24 1.67
N LEU A 109 -12.46 0.46 2.44
CA LEU A 109 -13.45 -0.55 2.77
C LEU A 109 -14.33 -0.80 1.54
N ILE A 110 -14.03 -1.88 0.83
CA ILE A 110 -14.82 -2.34 -0.32
C ILE A 110 -15.80 -3.40 0.18
N ARG A 111 -17.08 -3.23 -0.16
CA ARG A 111 -18.11 -4.24 0.12
C ARG A 111 -17.77 -5.51 -0.65
N ALA A 112 -17.64 -6.64 0.04
CA ALA A 112 -17.54 -7.93 -0.62
C ALA A 112 -18.77 -8.16 -1.50
N LYS A 113 -18.56 -8.60 -2.75
CA LYS A 113 -19.66 -8.97 -3.64
C LYS A 113 -20.44 -10.10 -2.95
N LYS A 114 -21.74 -9.90 -2.73
CA LYS A 114 -22.61 -10.97 -2.23
C LYS A 114 -22.60 -12.08 -3.28
N ALA A 115 -22.18 -13.28 -2.89
CA ALA A 115 -22.31 -14.44 -3.75
C ALA A 115 -23.80 -14.65 -4.05
N TYR A 116 -24.13 -14.79 -5.33
CA TYR A 116 -25.47 -15.21 -5.72
C TYR A 116 -25.63 -16.65 -5.26
N ARG A 117 -26.52 -16.86 -4.28
CA ARG A 117 -26.99 -18.18 -3.91
C ARG A 117 -28.29 -18.34 -4.66
N HIS A 118 -28.38 -19.37 -5.51
CA HIS A 118 -29.69 -19.77 -6.01
C HIS A 118 -30.58 -20.00 -4.79
N PRO A 119 -31.79 -19.42 -4.73
CA PRO A 119 -32.78 -19.88 -3.76
C PRO A 119 -32.88 -21.41 -3.89
N ALA A 120 -33.22 -22.11 -2.80
CA ALA A 120 -33.52 -23.54 -2.88
C ALA A 120 -34.42 -23.73 -4.10
N MET A 121 -33.97 -24.53 -5.07
CA MET A 121 -34.73 -24.77 -6.29
C MET A 121 -36.14 -25.11 -5.84
N GLY A 122 -37.11 -24.27 -6.21
CA GLY A 122 -38.50 -24.69 -6.15
C GLY A 122 -38.68 -25.92 -7.05
N GLU A 123 -39.90 -26.44 -7.13
CA GLU A 123 -40.19 -27.48 -8.10
C GLU A 123 -39.77 -27.01 -9.50
N ILE A 124 -38.83 -27.72 -10.11
CA ILE A 124 -38.43 -27.47 -11.49
C ILE A 124 -39.65 -27.79 -12.34
N SER A 125 -40.25 -26.76 -12.95
CA SER A 125 -41.36 -26.95 -13.87
C SER A 125 -40.91 -27.85 -15.02
N GLU A 126 -41.76 -28.79 -15.42
CA GLU A 126 -41.44 -29.71 -16.50
C GLU A 126 -41.08 -28.95 -17.79
N ASN A 127 -40.02 -29.40 -18.48
CA ASN A 127 -39.69 -28.87 -19.80
C ASN A 127 -40.69 -29.38 -20.84
N LEU A 128 -41.79 -28.65 -21.02
CA LEU A 128 -42.88 -29.01 -21.94
C LEU A 128 -42.44 -28.93 -23.42
N LEU A 129 -41.47 -28.06 -23.74
CA LEU A 129 -41.01 -27.81 -25.11
C LEU A 129 -40.11 -28.92 -25.65
N LYS A 130 -39.28 -29.57 -24.82
CA LYS A 130 -38.33 -30.62 -25.22
C LYS A 130 -37.56 -30.30 -26.51
N ARG A 131 -37.07 -29.05 -26.63
CA ARG A 131 -36.39 -28.49 -27.83
C ARG A 131 -37.22 -28.47 -29.13
N ARG A 132 -38.55 -28.60 -29.06
CA ARG A 132 -39.46 -28.45 -30.21
C ARG A 132 -39.79 -26.98 -30.41
N PHE A 133 -38.95 -26.25 -31.12
CA PHE A 133 -39.15 -24.80 -31.34
C PHE A 133 -40.09 -24.46 -32.52
N LYS A 134 -40.37 -25.42 -33.42
CA LYS A 134 -41.26 -25.21 -34.57
C LYS A 134 -42.74 -25.30 -34.14
N ALA A 135 -43.57 -24.35 -34.57
CA ALA A 135 -45.03 -24.32 -34.39
C ALA A 135 -45.74 -24.39 -35.75
N ARG A 136 -46.97 -24.90 -35.79
CA ARG A 136 -47.80 -25.00 -37.00
C ARG A 136 -48.69 -23.76 -37.17
N LYS A 137 -49.08 -23.12 -36.07
CA LYS A 137 -49.87 -21.89 -36.05
C LYS A 137 -49.26 -20.86 -35.09
N PRO A 138 -49.55 -19.56 -35.25
CA PRO A 138 -49.19 -18.55 -34.28
C PRO A 138 -49.72 -18.87 -32.87
N ASN A 139 -49.05 -18.36 -31.83
CA ASN A 139 -49.44 -18.48 -30.42
C ASN A 139 -49.48 -19.90 -29.82
N GLU A 140 -48.95 -20.92 -30.51
CA GLU A 140 -48.88 -22.30 -29.96
C GLU A 140 -47.75 -22.48 -28.92
N LYS A 141 -46.72 -21.63 -28.97
CA LYS A 141 -45.53 -21.72 -28.10
C LYS A 141 -45.08 -20.33 -27.70
N TRP A 142 -44.99 -20.10 -26.39
CA TRP A 142 -44.53 -18.84 -25.82
C TRP A 142 -43.32 -19.16 -24.95
N LEU A 143 -42.18 -18.56 -25.28
CA LEU A 143 -40.95 -18.68 -24.50
C LEU A 143 -40.68 -17.34 -23.84
N THR A 144 -40.62 -17.32 -22.52
CA THR A 144 -40.16 -16.18 -21.73
C THR A 144 -38.82 -16.52 -21.13
N ASP A 145 -37.88 -15.57 -21.16
CA ASP A 145 -36.70 -15.64 -20.29
C ASP A 145 -37.17 -15.41 -18.85
N VAL A 146 -36.84 -16.32 -17.92
CA VAL A 146 -37.26 -16.27 -16.50
C VAL A 146 -36.04 -16.05 -15.63
#